data_AF-A0A319D5J7-F1
#
_entry.id   AF-A0A319D5J7-F1
#
_cell.length_a   1.000
_cell.length_b   1.000
_cell.length_c   1.000
_cell.angle_alpha   90.00
_cell.angle_beta   90.00
_cell.angle_gamma   90.00
#
_symmetry.space_group_name_H-M   'P 1'
#
loop_
_entity.id
_entity.type
_entity.pdbx_description
1 polymer ?
#
loop_
_entity_poly.entity_id
_entity_poly.type
_entity_poly.pdbx_seq_one_letter_code
_entity_poly.pdbx_strand_id
1 'polypeptide(L)'
;MSMGKCKIPKAPGSYKKLIRQKRDRRKKSLMKKVCEYSRMCGADVCLGIRIRESGEVTTFLANSTGFWSSLNSQLETYYPLPVQKTDKDFDLTYSTRRNTVRDDANQSPNK
;
A
#
# COMPACT_ATOMS: atom_id res chain seq x y z
N MET A 1 3.98 23.46 32.94
CA MET A 1 3.35 22.71 31.82
C MET A 1 3.59 23.50 30.54
N SER A 2 4.44 23.00 29.64
CA SER A 2 4.81 23.70 28.39
C SER A 2 3.82 23.32 27.29
N MET A 3 3.04 24.30 26.83
CA MET A 3 2.10 24.14 25.72
C MET A 3 2.89 23.97 24.42
N GLY A 4 2.84 22.76 23.85
CA GLY A 4 3.45 22.45 22.56
C GLY A 4 2.93 23.38 21.47
N LYS A 5 3.82 24.17 20.86
CA LYS A 5 3.49 25.09 19.78
C LYS A 5 2.93 24.31 18.58
N CYS A 6 1.62 24.41 18.33
CA CYS A 6 1.00 23.98 17.09
C CYS A 6 1.42 24.94 15.97
N LYS A 7 2.47 24.57 15.21
CA LYS A 7 2.90 25.33 14.03
C LYS A 7 1.81 25.27 12.97
N ILE A 8 1.25 26.43 12.63
CA ILE A 8 0.23 26.58 11.56
C ILE A 8 0.91 26.34 10.19
N PRO A 9 0.31 25.58 9.26
CA PRO A 9 0.99 25.18 8.02
C PRO A 9 1.09 26.31 6.99
N LYS A 10 2.22 26.35 6.29
CA LYS A 10 2.49 27.14 5.07
C LYS A 10 1.45 26.88 3.97
N ALA A 11 1.14 27.93 3.21
CA ALA A 11 0.36 28.04 1.95
C ALA A 11 -0.51 26.84 1.52
N PRO A 12 -1.77 27.05 1.10
CA PRO A 12 -2.80 26.02 0.90
C PRO A 12 -2.41 24.86 -0.04
N GLY A 13 -1.51 25.09 -1.00
CA GLY A 13 -0.97 24.03 -1.86
C GLY A 13 -0.03 23.03 -1.17
N SER A 14 0.65 23.43 -0.09
CA SER A 14 1.58 22.56 0.65
C SER A 14 0.84 21.58 1.58
N TYR A 15 -0.22 22.04 2.25
CA TYR A 15 -0.99 21.22 3.17
C TYR A 15 -1.73 20.07 2.47
N LYS A 16 -2.36 20.33 1.32
CA LYS A 16 -3.02 19.30 0.50
C LYS A 16 -2.04 18.20 0.08
N LYS A 17 -0.80 18.57 -0.29
CA LYS A 17 0.27 17.62 -0.62
C LYS A 17 0.68 16.78 0.61
N LEU A 18 0.81 17.39 1.79
CA LEU A 18 1.14 16.67 3.02
C LEU A 18 0.05 15.67 3.42
N ILE A 19 -1.22 16.06 3.30
CA ILE A 19 -2.36 15.16 3.57
C ILE A 19 -2.37 13.99 2.57
N ARG A 20 -2.18 14.26 1.28
CA ARG A 20 -2.05 13.21 0.26
C ARG A 20 -0.92 12.23 0.59
N GLN A 21 0.28 12.73 0.90
CA GLN A 21 1.41 11.89 1.30
C GLN A 21 1.13 11.06 2.56
N LYS A 22 0.44 11.63 3.55
CA LYS A 22 0.04 10.89 4.76
C LYS A 22 -0.96 9.79 4.44
N ARG A 23 -1.95 10.08 3.59
CA ARG A 23 -2.94 9.12 3.10
C ARG A 23 -2.26 7.98 2.34
N ASP A 24 -1.38 8.29 1.41
CA ASP A 24 -0.71 7.30 0.57
C ASP A 24 0.20 6.38 1.40
N ARG A 25 0.92 6.93 2.39
CA ARG A 25 1.69 6.13 3.37
C ARG A 25 0.80 5.18 4.17
N ARG A 26 -0.34 5.66 4.67
CA ARG A 26 -1.30 4.83 5.41
C ARG A 26 -1.93 3.75 4.52
N LYS A 27 -2.29 4.08 3.28
CA LYS A 27 -2.80 3.11 2.28
C LYS A 27 -1.79 1.98 2.08
N LYS A 28 -0.51 2.33 1.86
CA LYS A 28 0.57 1.37 1.69
C LYS A 28 0.76 0.47 2.91
N SER A 29 0.80 1.05 4.11
CA SER A 29 0.92 0.27 5.35
C SER A 29 -0.27 -0.64 5.59
N LEU A 30 -1.48 -0.20 5.28
CA LEU A 30 -2.70 -0.99 5.43
C LEU A 30 -2.67 -2.21 4.52
N MET A 31 -2.38 -2.03 3.23
CA MET A 31 -2.28 -3.15 2.29
C MET A 31 -1.20 -4.16 2.71
N LYS A 32 -0.05 -3.66 3.18
CA LYS A 32 1.02 -4.52 3.71
C LYS A 32 0.52 -5.39 4.86
N LYS A 33 -0.20 -4.80 5.83
CA LYS A 33 -0.74 -5.56 6.97
C LYS A 33 -1.76 -6.62 6.55
N VAL A 34 -2.62 -6.30 5.58
CA VAL A 34 -3.60 -7.26 5.07
C VAL A 34 -2.91 -8.43 4.37
N CYS A 35 -1.89 -8.16 3.55
CA CYS A 35 -1.04 -9.18 2.93
C CYS A 35 -0.31 -10.05 3.98
N GLU A 36 0.27 -9.44 5.01
CA GLU A 36 0.92 -10.15 6.11
C GLU A 36 -0.06 -11.07 6.85
N TYR A 37 -1.24 -10.56 7.19
CA TYR A 37 -2.28 -11.32 7.89
C TYR A 37 -2.78 -12.52 7.07
N SER A 38 -3.03 -12.31 5.77
CA SER A 38 -3.41 -13.40 4.85
C SER A 38 -2.40 -14.54 4.88
N ARG A 39 -1.10 -14.23 4.82
CA ARG A 39 -0.02 -15.23 4.85
C ARG A 39 0.13 -15.90 6.21
N MET A 40 0.05 -15.13 7.29
CA MET A 40 0.19 -15.65 8.65
C MET A 40 -0.92 -16.63 9.01
N CYS A 41 -2.14 -16.38 8.55
CA CYS A 41 -3.33 -17.15 8.93
C CYS A 41 -3.86 -18.05 7.80
N GLY A 42 -3.28 -18.01 6.60
CA GLY A 42 -3.84 -18.68 5.42
C GLY A 42 -5.25 -18.20 5.07
N ALA A 43 -5.55 -16.92 5.35
CA ALA A 43 -6.89 -16.36 5.22
C ALA A 43 -7.11 -15.70 3.86
N ASP A 44 -8.26 -15.95 3.25
CA ASP A 44 -8.71 -15.22 2.06
C ASP A 44 -9.23 -13.84 2.45
N VAL A 45 -8.50 -12.79 2.08
CA VAL A 45 -8.84 -11.41 2.48
C VAL A 45 -9.06 -10.52 1.27
N CYS A 46 -10.06 -9.63 1.39
CA CYS A 46 -10.32 -8.57 0.43
C CYS A 46 -10.28 -7.21 1.14
N LEU A 47 -9.73 -6.19 0.48
CA LEU A 47 -9.75 -4.80 0.94
C LEU A 47 -10.13 -3.89 -0.22
N GLY A 48 -11.24 -3.15 -0.08
CA GLY A 48 -11.65 -2.11 -1.02
C GLY A 48 -11.50 -0.72 -0.41
N ILE A 49 -10.88 0.21 -1.14
CA ILE A 49 -10.72 1.61 -0.73
C ILE A 49 -11.29 2.51 -1.81
N ARG A 50 -12.37 3.23 -1.51
CA ARG A 50 -12.91 4.29 -2.38
C ARG A 50 -12.53 5.67 -1.84
N ILE A 51 -11.83 6.46 -2.64
CA ILE A 51 -11.61 7.88 -2.36
C ILE A 51 -12.87 8.63 -2.78
N ARG A 52 -13.67 9.07 -1.81
CA ARG A 52 -14.96 9.73 -2.09
C ARG A 52 -14.84 10.95 -2.99
N GLU A 53 -13.77 11.73 -2.83
CA GLU A 53 -13.51 12.96 -3.58
C GLU A 53 -13.22 12.69 -5.07
N SER A 54 -12.40 11.67 -5.39
CA SER A 54 -12.03 11.35 -6.78
C SER A 54 -12.85 10.21 -7.40
N GLY A 55 -13.64 9.50 -6.60
CA GLY A 55 -14.30 8.26 -7.02
C GLY A 55 -13.35 7.07 -7.22
N GLU A 56 -12.03 7.28 -7.13
CA GLU A 56 -11.01 6.25 -7.35
C GLU A 56 -11.19 5.09 -6.37
N VAL A 57 -11.21 3.88 -6.92
CA VAL A 57 -11.27 2.65 -6.13
C VAL A 57 -9.95 1.91 -6.29
N THR A 58 -9.31 1.58 -5.17
CA THR A 58 -8.19 0.63 -5.13
C THR A 58 -8.65 -0.62 -4.40
N THR A 59 -8.43 -1.79 -4.98
CA THR A 59 -8.75 -3.07 -4.36
C THR A 59 -7.49 -3.89 -4.12
N PHE A 60 -7.52 -4.70 -3.06
CA PHE A 60 -6.51 -5.70 -2.78
C PHE A 60 -7.23 -7.03 -2.55
N LEU A 61 -6.76 -8.06 -3.24
CA LEU A 61 -7.30 -9.41 -3.18
C LEU A 61 -6.15 -10.38 -2.94
N ALA A 62 -6.17 -11.01 -1.76
CA ALA A 62 -5.31 -12.12 -1.39
C ALA A 62 -6.22 -13.32 -1.18
N ASN A 63 -6.55 -13.98 -2.29
CA ASN A 63 -7.48 -15.09 -2.33
C ASN A 63 -6.85 -16.26 -3.09
N SER A 64 -6.19 -17.17 -2.38
CA SER A 64 -5.63 -18.37 -3.01
C SER A 64 -6.72 -19.36 -3.44
N THR A 65 -7.90 -19.30 -2.80
CA THR A 65 -9.03 -20.21 -3.04
C THR A 65 -10.04 -19.68 -4.06
N GLY A 66 -9.96 -18.39 -4.43
CA GLY A 66 -10.95 -17.77 -5.29
C GLY A 66 -12.28 -17.45 -4.60
N PHE A 67 -12.39 -17.53 -3.26
CA PHE A 67 -13.61 -17.21 -2.51
C PHE A 67 -14.25 -15.85 -2.89
N TRP A 68 -13.42 -14.84 -3.13
CA TRP A 68 -13.84 -13.48 -3.51
C TRP A 68 -13.99 -13.24 -5.03
N SER A 69 -14.04 -14.28 -5.87
CA SER A 69 -14.12 -14.13 -7.34
C SER A 69 -15.39 -13.41 -7.79
N SER A 70 -16.51 -13.63 -7.12
CA SER A 70 -17.78 -12.94 -7.41
C SER A 70 -17.66 -11.43 -7.19
N LEU A 71 -17.00 -11.02 -6.11
CA LEU A 71 -16.71 -9.61 -5.83
C LEU A 71 -15.84 -8.99 -6.93
N ASN A 72 -14.85 -9.73 -7.45
CA ASN A 72 -14.01 -9.24 -8.54
C ASN A 72 -14.82 -8.95 -9.81
N SER A 73 -15.74 -9.85 -10.18
CA SER A 73 -16.61 -9.65 -11.34
C SER A 73 -17.51 -8.41 -11.21
N GLN A 74 -17.99 -8.11 -10.00
CA GLN A 74 -18.77 -6.89 -9.75
C GLN A 74 -17.91 -5.64 -9.94
N LEU A 75 -16.64 -5.69 -9.52
CA LEU A 75 -15.72 -4.55 -9.61
C LEU A 75 -15.29 -4.26 -11.06
N GLU A 76 -15.25 -5.25 -11.94
CA GLU A 76 -14.96 -5.07 -13.37
C GLU A 76 -16.01 -4.19 -14.08
N THR A 77 -17.23 -4.13 -13.55
CA THR A 77 -18.31 -3.28 -14.08
C THR A 77 -18.33 -1.85 -13.52
N TYR A 78 -17.47 -1.54 -12.55
CA TYR A 78 -17.48 -0.26 -11.84
C TYR A 78 -16.72 0.84 -12.60
N TYR A 79 -17.22 2.10 -12.53
CA TYR A 79 -16.55 3.27 -13.10
C TYR A 79 -16.19 4.32 -12.02
N PRO A 80 -14.95 4.87 -12.01
CA PRO A 80 -13.80 4.48 -12.85
C PRO A 80 -13.27 3.10 -12.48
N LEU A 81 -12.63 2.43 -13.45
CA LEU A 81 -12.16 1.05 -13.29
C LEU A 81 -11.25 0.92 -12.05
N PRO A 82 -11.59 0.04 -11.08
CA PRO A 82 -10.79 -0.13 -9.87
C PRO A 82 -9.37 -0.60 -10.17
N VAL A 83 -8.38 -0.05 -9.48
CA VAL A 83 -7.00 -0.54 -9.54
C VAL A 83 -6.85 -1.73 -8.59
N GLN A 84 -6.70 -2.93 -9.15
CA GLN A 84 -6.53 -4.16 -8.38
C GLN A 84 -5.06 -4.39 -8.00
N LYS A 85 -4.86 -4.88 -6.77
CA LYS A 85 -3.60 -5.35 -6.22
C LYS A 85 -3.74 -6.76 -5.70
N THR A 86 -2.68 -7.53 -5.83
CA THR A 86 -2.58 -8.93 -5.42
C THR A 86 -1.36 -9.12 -4.53
N ASP A 87 -1.24 -10.28 -3.88
CA ASP A 87 -0.06 -10.62 -3.09
C ASP A 87 1.25 -10.54 -3.89
N LYS A 88 1.18 -10.84 -5.20
CA LYS A 88 2.33 -10.79 -6.13
C LYS A 88 2.89 -9.38 -6.29
N ASP A 89 2.02 -8.36 -6.24
CA ASP A 89 2.44 -6.95 -6.28
C ASP A 89 3.31 -6.58 -5.06
N PHE A 90 3.13 -7.27 -3.93
CA PHE A 90 3.91 -7.03 -2.73
C PHE A 90 5.25 -7.75 -2.77
N ASP A 91 5.31 -8.98 -3.30
CA ASP A 91 6.55 -9.76 -3.38
C ASP A 91 7.65 -9.10 -4.22
N LEU A 92 7.26 -8.46 -5.33
CA LEU A 92 8.21 -7.71 -6.17
C LEU A 92 8.95 -6.62 -5.36
N THR A 93 8.24 -5.95 -4.45
CA THR A 93 8.83 -4.90 -3.62
C THR A 93 9.81 -5.41 -2.56
N TYR A 94 9.68 -6.67 -2.12
CA TYR A 94 10.63 -7.30 -1.21
C TYR A 94 11.89 -7.78 -1.95
N SER A 95 11.76 -8.27 -3.19
CA SER A 95 12.90 -8.69 -4.00
C SER A 95 13.81 -7.52 -4.38
N THR A 96 13.24 -6.36 -4.75
CA THR A 96 14.03 -5.15 -5.04
C THR A 96 14.82 -4.65 -3.83
N ARG A 97 14.28 -4.75 -2.61
CA ARG A 97 15.00 -4.36 -1.38
C ARG A 97 16.09 -5.35 -0.96
N ARG A 98 15.96 -6.63 -1.31
CA ARG A 98 17.00 -7.64 -1.00
C ARG A 98 18.21 -7.53 -1.92
N ASN A 99 18.02 -7.07 -3.16
CA ASN A 99 19.12 -6.94 -4.12
C ASN A 99 20.03 -5.75 -3.80
N THR A 100 19.52 -4.66 -3.22
CA THR A 100 20.34 -3.48 -2.85
C THR A 100 21.19 -3.67 -1.59
N VAL A 101 21.07 -4.78 -0.85
CA VAL A 101 21.84 -5.05 0.37
C VAL A 101 23.06 -5.96 0.10
N ARG A 102 23.15 -6.57 -1.09
CA ARG A 102 24.22 -7.53 -1.41
C ARG A 102 25.43 -6.91 -2.11
N ASP A 103 25.31 -5.68 -2.63
CA ASP A 103 26.38 -5.07 -3.44
C ASP A 103 27.41 -4.28 -2.60
N ASP A 104 27.14 -4.00 -1.32
CA ASP A 104 28.07 -3.23 -0.45
C ASP A 104 29.06 -4.12 0.37
N ALA A 105 29.01 -5.45 0.23
CA ALA A 105 29.76 -6.37 1.09
C ALA A 105 31.06 -6.95 0.48
N ASN A 106 31.48 -6.53 -0.73
CA ASN A 106 32.70 -7.03 -1.36
C ASN A 106 33.63 -5.89 -1.82
N GLN A 107 34.21 -5.16 -0.87
CA GLN A 107 35.47 -4.46 -1.09
C GLN A 107 36.38 -4.70 0.12
N SER A 108 37.04 -5.86 0.14
CA SER A 108 38.14 -6.11 1.07
C SER A 108 39.40 -5.39 0.56
N PRO A 109 40.11 -4.60 1.36
CA PRO A 109 41.37 -3.99 0.95
C PRO A 109 42.46 -5.08 0.98
N ASN A 110 42.96 -5.46 -0.19
CA ASN A 110 44.23 -6.18 -0.26
C ASN A 110 45.34 -5.23 0.22
N LYS A 111 46.10 -5.70 1.22
CA LYS A 111 47.41 -5.17 1.59
C LYS A 111 48.45 -5.48 0.52
#